data_AF-A0A2V5MHM0-F1
#
_entry.id   AF-A0A2V5MHM0-F1
#
_cell.length_a   1.000
_cell.length_b   1.000
_cell.length_c   1.000
_cell.angle_alpha   90.00
_cell.angle_beta   90.00
_cell.angle_gamma   90.00
#
_symmetry.space_group_name_H-M   'P 1'
#
loop_
_entity.id
_entity.type
_entity.pdbx_description
1 polymer ?
#
loop_
_entity_poly.entity_id
_entity_poly.type
_entity_poly.pdbx_seq_one_letter_code
_entity_poly.pdbx_strand_id
1 'polypeptide(L)'
;MRGSRITAPDAAVRVETARAIWIGKIKVYSSDDGVIQLLDERVNRLPAPFELQWHHVSGKPWDWKLVRVSNPAFQIPADAY
;
A
#
# COMPACT_ATOMS: atom_id res chain seq x y z
N MET A 1 -22.92 4.55 -5.45
CA MET A 1 -21.77 3.71 -5.82
C MET A 1 -21.09 3.25 -4.54
N ARG A 2 -20.89 1.95 -4.36
CA ARG A 2 -19.97 1.45 -3.34
C ARG A 2 -18.56 1.64 -3.88
N GLY A 3 -17.78 2.49 -3.24
CA GLY A 3 -16.42 2.81 -3.64
C GLY A 3 -15.47 2.67 -2.46
N SER A 4 -14.27 2.18 -2.75
CA SER A 4 -13.14 2.27 -1.84
C SER A 4 -12.20 3.37 -2.35
N ARG A 5 -11.66 4.17 -1.43
CA ARG A 5 -10.70 5.24 -1.74
C ARG A 5 -9.45 5.03 -0.92
N ILE A 6 -8.30 5.09 -1.59
CA ILE A 6 -7.00 5.03 -0.95
C ILE A 6 -6.38 6.43 -1.01
N THR A 7 -5.83 6.90 0.10
CA THR A 7 -5.05 8.15 0.15
C THR A 7 -3.70 7.92 0.81
N ALA A 8 -2.69 8.66 0.35
CA ALA A 8 -1.34 8.64 0.91
C ALA A 8 -0.68 10.01 0.70
N PRO A 9 -1.01 11.01 1.53
CA PRO A 9 -0.64 12.41 1.30
C PRO A 9 0.87 12.66 1.42
N ASP A 10 1.56 11.91 2.27
CA ASP A 10 2.98 12.11 2.60
C ASP A 10 3.88 11.04 1.95
N ALA A 11 3.48 10.55 0.78
CA ALA A 11 4.21 9.50 0.09
C ALA A 11 5.54 10.01 -0.48
N ALA A 12 6.62 9.31 -0.17
CA ALA A 12 7.94 9.54 -0.75
C ALA A 12 8.26 8.44 -1.77
N VAL A 13 8.85 8.82 -2.90
CA VAL A 13 9.30 7.88 -3.93
C VAL A 13 10.79 8.05 -4.15
N ARG A 14 11.53 6.93 -4.11
CA ARG A 14 12.94 6.85 -4.48
C ARG A 14 13.07 5.93 -5.67
N VAL A 15 13.73 6.37 -6.73
CA VAL A 15 13.94 5.61 -7.95
C VAL A 15 15.44 5.40 -8.15
N GLU A 16 15.86 4.14 -8.29
CA GLU A 16 17.22 3.70 -8.51
C GLU A 16 17.25 2.77 -9.72
N THR A 17 17.61 3.31 -10.89
CA THR A 17 17.68 2.60 -12.16
C THR A 17 16.39 1.81 -12.47
N ALA A 18 16.37 0.50 -12.19
CA ALA A 18 15.26 -0.40 -12.47
C ALA A 18 14.44 -0.77 -11.22
N ARG A 19 14.69 -0.12 -10.08
CA ARG A 19 13.98 -0.33 -8.83
C ARG A 19 13.41 0.98 -8.31
N ALA A 20 12.22 0.94 -7.75
CA ALA A 20 11.66 2.07 -7.04
C ALA A 20 11.10 1.62 -5.70
N ILE A 21 11.29 2.46 -4.69
CA ILE A 21 10.71 2.28 -3.37
C ILE A 21 9.75 3.44 -3.15
N TRP A 22 8.48 3.09 -2.95
CA TRP A 22 7.44 4.00 -2.51
C TRP A 22 7.22 3.77 -1.01
N ILE A 23 7.28 4.83 -0.21
CA ILE A 23 7.09 4.77 1.24
C ILE A 23 6.03 5.77 1.63
N GLY A 24 4.99 5.33 2.33
CA GLY A 24 3.93 6.24 2.77
C GLY A 24 2.94 5.62 3.74
N LYS A 25 2.29 6.47 4.53
CA LYS A 25 1.10 6.06 5.28
C LYS A 25 -0.09 5.98 4.34
N ILE A 26 -0.69 4.80 4.28
CA ILE A 26 -1.88 4.54 3.50
C ILE A 26 -3.10 4.69 4.41
N LYS A 27 -4.11 5.44 3.95
CA LYS A 27 -5.45 5.43 4.53
C LYS A 27 -6.44 4.87 3.52
N VAL A 28 -7.23 3.91 3.95
CA VAL A 28 -8.28 3.30 3.13
C VAL A 28 -9.64 3.69 3.71
N TYR A 29 -10.51 4.17 2.83
CA TYR A 29 -11.88 4.53 3.11
C TYR A 29 -12.79 3.60 2.32
N SER A 30 -13.85 3.11 2.96
CA SER A 30 -14.93 2.38 2.31
C SER A 30 -16.26 3.11 2.58
N SER A 31 -17.23 2.91 1.70
CA SER A 31 -18.63 3.34 1.91
C SER A 31 -19.46 2.27 2.62
N ASP A 32 -18.85 1.15 2.97
CA ASP A 32 -19.42 0.06 3.76
C ASP A 32 -18.90 0.15 5.20
N ASP A 33 -19.81 0.38 6.15
CA ASP A 33 -19.50 0.62 7.57
C ASP A 33 -18.87 -0.61 8.26
N GLY A 34 -19.20 -1.83 7.81
CA GLY A 34 -18.56 -3.04 8.35
C GLY A 34 -17.11 -3.19 7.87
N VAL A 35 -16.85 -2.78 6.62
CA VAL A 35 -15.52 -2.85 6.02
C VAL A 35 -14.62 -1.72 6.50
N ILE A 36 -15.15 -0.52 6.74
CA ILE A 36 -14.32 0.62 7.18
C ILE A 36 -13.72 0.40 8.56
N GLN A 37 -14.44 -0.24 9.49
CA GLN A 37 -13.91 -0.54 10.82
C GLN A 37 -12.74 -1.53 10.76
N LEU A 38 -12.88 -2.60 9.96
CA LEU A 38 -11.81 -3.57 9.75
C LEU A 38 -10.57 -2.92 9.12
N LEU A 39 -10.77 -2.05 8.13
CA LEU A 39 -9.69 -1.31 7.48
C LEU A 39 -9.02 -0.32 8.43
N ASP A 40 -9.79 0.31 9.32
CA ASP A 40 -9.24 1.21 10.33
C ASP A 40 -8.30 0.48 11.29
N GLU A 41 -8.79 -0.60 11.89
CA GLU A 41 -8.05 -1.39 12.87
C GLU A 41 -6.80 -2.04 12.28
N ARG A 42 -6.88 -2.54 11.04
CA ARG A 42 -5.78 -3.31 10.44
C ARG A 42 -4.81 -2.52 9.59
N VAL A 43 -5.24 -1.40 9.00
CA VAL A 43 -4.43 -0.63 8.03
C VAL A 43 -4.21 0.80 8.50
N ASN A 44 -5.28 1.55 8.79
CA ASN A 44 -5.16 2.98 9.05
C ASN A 44 -4.47 3.30 10.38
N ARG A 45 -4.59 2.41 11.38
CA ARG A 45 -3.98 2.56 12.71
C ARG A 45 -2.54 2.07 12.79
N LEU A 46 -1.97 1.54 11.71
CA LEU A 46 -0.59 1.08 11.71
C LEU A 46 0.36 2.26 11.94
N PRO A 47 1.30 2.16 12.91
CA PRO A 47 2.18 3.26 13.25
C PRO A 47 3.23 3.50 12.16
N ALA A 48 3.73 2.40 11.57
CA ALA A 48 4.73 2.42 10.51
C ALA A 48 4.10 2.61 9.12
N PRO A 49 4.78 3.34 8.21
CA PRO A 49 4.34 3.44 6.82
C PRO A 49 4.48 2.09 6.09
N PHE A 50 3.79 1.97 4.96
CA PHE A 50 4.01 0.88 4.02
C PHE A 50 5.22 1.19 3.14
N GLU A 51 5.99 0.15 2.83
CA GLU A 51 7.02 0.15 1.80
C GLU A 51 6.56 -0.74 0.65
N LEU A 52 6.43 -0.15 -0.54
CA LEU A 52 6.10 -0.83 -1.78
C LEU A 52 7.33 -0.81 -2.68
N GLN A 53 7.83 -1.99 -3.02
CA GLN A 53 8.96 -2.14 -3.93
C GLN A 53 8.45 -2.46 -5.34
N TRP A 54 8.96 -1.71 -6.29
CA TRP A 54 8.61 -1.79 -7.70
C TRP A 54 9.84 -2.11 -8.53
N HIS A 55 9.66 -2.89 -9.59
CA HIS A 55 10.67 -3.12 -10.60
C HIS A 55 10.21 -2.58 -11.95
N HIS A 56 11.14 -1.96 -12.65
CA HIS A 56 10.96 -1.52 -14.03
C HIS A 56 11.05 -2.74 -14.94
N VAL A 57 10.00 -3.00 -15.74
CA VAL A 57 9.88 -4.25 -16.51
C VAL A 57 10.04 -4.07 -18.02
N SER A 58 10.08 -2.83 -18.51
CA SER A 58 10.41 -2.53 -19.92
C SER A 58 11.06 -1.16 -20.04
N GLY A 59 11.56 -0.78 -21.23
CA GLY A 59 12.13 0.56 -21.46
C GLY A 59 11.11 1.73 -21.37
N LYS A 60 9.82 1.46 -21.13
CA LYS A 60 8.79 2.50 -21.03
C LYS A 60 8.77 3.10 -19.63
N PRO A 61 8.80 4.44 -19.46
CA PRO A 61 9.00 5.07 -18.14
C PRO A 61 7.87 4.81 -17.13
N TRP A 62 6.69 4.35 -17.57
CA TRP A 62 5.54 4.02 -16.71
C TRP A 62 5.39 2.52 -16.43
N ASP A 63 6.20 1.65 -17.03
CA ASP A 63 6.01 0.21 -16.96
C ASP A 63 6.71 -0.39 -15.73
N TRP A 64 6.02 -0.30 -14.59
CA TRP A 64 6.49 -0.76 -13.30
C TRP A 64 5.60 -1.89 -12.77
N LYS A 65 6.23 -2.91 -12.21
CA LYS A 65 5.56 -4.02 -11.54
C LYS A 65 5.82 -3.95 -10.04
N LEU A 66 4.74 -3.99 -9.25
CA LEU A 66 4.84 -4.15 -7.79
C LEU A 66 5.33 -5.57 -7.48
N VAL A 67 6.47 -5.69 -6.81
CA VAL A 67 7.07 -6.98 -6.47
C VAL A 67 7.00 -7.31 -4.98
N ARG A 68 6.87 -6.30 -4.13
CA ARG A 68 6.79 -6.48 -2.68
C ARG A 68 5.98 -5.37 -2.04
N VAL A 69 5.16 -5.76 -1.07
CA VAL A 69 4.50 -4.87 -0.12
C VAL A 69 4.98 -5.28 1.26
N SER A 70 5.36 -4.32 2.09
CA SER A 70 5.72 -4.60 3.48
C SER A 70 5.29 -3.48 4.40
N ASN A 71 4.94 -3.87 5.62
CA ASN A 71 4.77 -2.98 6.75
C ASN A 71 5.14 -3.81 8.00
N PRO A 72 6.10 -3.37 8.82
CA PRO A 72 6.61 -4.18 9.92
C PRO A 72 5.55 -4.50 10.98
N ALA A 73 4.51 -3.67 11.09
CA ALA A 73 3.41 -3.86 12.03
C ALA A 73 2.22 -4.61 11.40
N PHE A 74 2.22 -4.85 10.09
CA PHE A 74 1.12 -5.52 9.41
C PHE A 74 1.31 -7.03 9.44
N GLN A 75 0.37 -7.72 10.09
CA GLN A 75 0.30 -9.17 10.13
C GLN A 75 -0.87 -9.66 9.25
N ILE A 76 -0.58 -10.66 8.42
CA ILE A 76 -1.59 -11.42 7.68
C ILE A 76 -1.93 -12.64 8.55
N PRO A 77 -3.18 -12.80 9.02
CA PRO A 77 -3.61 -13.97 9.76
C PRO A 77 -3.33 -15.23 8.94
N ALA A 78 -2.80 -16.27 9.59
CA ALA A 78 -2.48 -17.54 8.93
C ALA A 78 -3.73 -18.24 8.35
N ASP A 79 -4.92 -17.90 8.84
CA ASP A 79 -6.19 -18.56 8.53
C ASP A 79 -6.92 -17.97 7.31
N ALA A 80 -6.25 -17.12 6.52
CA ALA A 80 -6.84 -16.38 5.40
C ALA A 80 -6.63 -17.03 4.02
N TYR A 81 -6.34 -18.34 3.95
CA TYR A 81 -6.14 -19.08 2.69
C TYR A 81 -7.15 -20.21 2.50
#